data_AF-A0A535YPS7-F1
#
_entry.id   AF-A0A535YPS7-F1
#
_cell.length_a   1.000
_cell.length_b   1.000
_cell.length_c   1.000
_cell.angle_alpha   90.00
_cell.angle_beta   90.00
_cell.angle_gamma   90.00
#
_symmetry.space_group_name_H-M   'P 1'
#
loop_
_entity.id
_entity.type
_entity.pdbx_description
1 polymer ?
#
loop_
_entity_poly.entity_id
_entity_poly.type
_entity_poly.pdbx_seq_one_letter_code
_entity_poly.pdbx_strand_id
1 'polypeptide(L)'
;MLSRVDPVNGTITPLTADLGGPNQGQLGTITGDPATHRIFAVRTTVSFDNNGNFLVTNEVLTIDSQTGQVLTVSPDIGKPVSQIAFDSISGVLYLMSFNAVYRLNPTTGATALVANLGDLGPTIMSMVVLPGGNTMLINSESAGFGNSDQILSVNTQNGTVTTGPQLTQLVRIVAYDANAGALVGASECCPRQLLRIDPVTGAETPVAAFSNSNDQGLQFAMAVDPSSNTVFMDLQTFTGFTSTESQIVTVNDQSGATGVSPLINDIVWSEYFEPVVMTAESIKSDVRQALASGGITQAGVAESLLAKLNAASAARSRGQCSTASANYRAFLNDVKAQTGKDISAGTANTLSIDAQYLMAHCP
;
A
#
# COMPACT_ATOMS: atom_id res chain seq x y z
N MET A 1 1.11 3.88 16.83
CA MET A 1 2.49 3.46 16.45
C MET A 1 2.48 2.97 15.01
N LEU A 2 3.65 2.83 14.35
CA LEU A 2 3.76 2.16 13.06
C LEU A 2 4.58 0.89 13.26
N SER A 3 4.06 -0.25 12.81
CA SER A 3 4.63 -1.57 13.04
C SER A 3 4.55 -2.43 11.79
N ARG A 4 5.48 -3.38 11.64
CA ARG A 4 5.38 -4.48 10.70
C ARG A 4 4.63 -5.63 11.37
N VAL A 5 3.69 -6.24 10.66
CA VAL A 5 2.95 -7.42 11.13
C VAL A 5 3.30 -8.59 10.23
N ASP A 6 3.72 -9.70 10.82
CA ASP A 6 3.82 -10.98 10.13
C ASP A 6 2.47 -11.71 10.30
N PRO A 7 1.66 -11.84 9.22
CA PRO A 7 0.33 -12.41 9.30
C PRO A 7 0.33 -13.92 9.56
N VAL A 8 1.46 -14.62 9.36
CA VAL A 8 1.55 -16.08 9.55
C VAL A 8 1.68 -16.44 11.02
N ASN A 9 2.47 -15.68 11.77
CA ASN A 9 2.78 -15.97 13.17
C ASN A 9 2.32 -14.86 14.14
N GLY A 10 1.74 -13.76 13.64
CA GLY A 10 1.25 -12.65 14.44
C GLY A 10 2.35 -11.77 15.04
N THR A 11 3.61 -11.90 14.59
CA THR A 11 4.71 -11.11 15.13
C THR A 11 4.53 -9.65 14.75
N ILE A 12 4.50 -8.78 15.76
CA ILE A 12 4.47 -7.33 15.59
C ILE A 12 5.86 -6.78 15.88
N THR A 13 6.47 -6.16 14.88
CA THR A 13 7.76 -5.48 15.02
C THR A 13 7.54 -3.98 14.89
N PRO A 14 7.59 -3.21 16.00
CA PRO A 14 7.50 -1.76 15.94
C PRO A 14 8.60 -1.19 15.05
N LEU A 15 8.20 -0.34 14.10
CA LEU A 15 9.13 0.34 13.21
C LEU A 15 9.59 1.67 13.84
N THR A 16 8.74 2.31 14.64
CA THR A 16 9.04 3.58 15.33
C THR A 16 8.20 3.74 16.60
N ALA A 17 8.75 4.42 17.60
CA ALA A 17 8.17 4.51 18.94
C ALA A 17 7.16 5.66 19.12
N ASP A 18 7.33 6.80 18.45
CA ASP A 18 6.41 7.93 18.55
C ASP A 18 6.28 8.65 17.20
N LEU A 19 5.07 8.65 16.67
CA LEU A 19 4.68 9.42 15.48
C LEU A 19 3.66 10.52 15.82
N GLY A 20 3.14 10.56 17.04
CA GLY A 20 2.17 11.57 17.49
C GLY A 20 2.81 12.94 17.69
N GLY A 21 4.13 12.99 17.90
CA GLY A 21 4.87 14.24 18.02
C GLY A 21 4.47 15.05 19.27
N PRO A 22 4.87 16.34 19.34
CA PRO A 22 4.72 17.12 20.57
C PRO A 22 3.27 17.31 21.01
N ASN A 23 2.33 17.28 20.06
CA ASN A 23 0.90 17.49 20.33
C ASN A 23 0.11 16.17 20.42
N GLN A 24 0.80 15.01 20.42
CA GLN A 24 0.19 13.68 20.56
C GLN A 24 -0.92 13.43 19.53
N GLY A 25 -0.66 13.79 18.27
CA GLY A 25 -1.58 13.56 17.16
C GLY A 25 -1.81 12.06 16.88
N GLN A 26 -2.96 11.75 16.30
CA GLN A 26 -3.34 10.38 15.92
C GLN A 26 -3.03 10.12 14.45
N LEU A 27 -2.64 8.90 14.13
CA LEU A 27 -2.45 8.48 12.74
C LEU A 27 -3.76 7.94 12.17
N GLY A 28 -4.13 8.40 10.98
CA GLY A 28 -5.39 8.03 10.33
C GLY A 28 -5.21 7.03 9.18
N THR A 29 -4.41 7.39 8.18
CA THR A 29 -4.31 6.65 6.92
C THR A 29 -2.85 6.54 6.50
N ILE A 30 -2.47 5.39 5.94
CA ILE A 30 -1.13 5.12 5.43
C ILE A 30 -1.17 4.60 3.98
N THR A 31 -0.11 4.90 3.24
CA THR A 31 0.22 4.32 1.92
C THR A 31 1.74 4.40 1.75
N GLY A 32 2.32 3.79 0.72
CA GLY A 32 3.78 3.89 0.52
C GLY A 32 4.22 3.98 -0.92
N ASP A 33 5.45 4.47 -1.08
CA ASP A 33 6.28 4.36 -2.26
C ASP A 33 7.39 3.33 -1.98
N PRO A 34 7.20 2.08 -2.39
CA PRO A 34 8.13 1.02 -2.07
C PRO A 34 9.42 1.11 -2.91
N ALA A 35 9.43 1.85 -4.03
CA ALA A 35 10.62 2.03 -4.85
C ALA A 35 11.66 2.94 -4.20
N THR A 36 11.22 3.80 -3.27
CA THR A 36 12.07 4.74 -2.54
C THR A 36 12.04 4.51 -1.03
N HIS A 37 11.46 3.40 -0.57
CA HIS A 37 11.32 3.05 0.85
C HIS A 37 10.64 4.15 1.68
N ARG A 38 9.57 4.74 1.14
CA ARG A 38 8.80 5.77 1.86
C ARG A 38 7.41 5.24 2.23
N ILE A 39 7.01 5.46 3.46
CA ILE A 39 5.63 5.39 3.92
C ILE A 39 5.14 6.83 4.10
N PHE A 40 3.97 7.13 3.56
CA PHE A 40 3.23 8.36 3.83
C PHE A 40 2.15 8.03 4.85
N ALA A 41 2.12 8.79 5.95
CA ALA A 41 1.11 8.66 6.98
C ALA A 41 0.50 10.02 7.30
N VAL A 42 -0.81 10.09 7.53
CA VAL A 42 -1.46 11.34 7.96
C VAL A 42 -1.57 11.36 9.46
N ARG A 43 -1.01 12.41 10.07
CA ARG A 43 -1.19 12.74 11.49
C ARG A 43 -2.23 13.84 11.64
N THR A 44 -3.24 13.55 12.45
CA THR A 44 -4.29 14.50 12.84
C THR A 44 -4.06 14.93 14.28
N THR A 45 -3.94 16.23 14.50
CA THR A 45 -3.85 16.80 15.84
C THR A 45 -5.09 17.64 16.11
N VAL A 46 -5.72 17.43 17.27
CA VAL A 46 -6.78 18.30 17.77
C VAL A 46 -6.21 19.15 18.91
N SER A 47 -6.25 20.47 18.74
CA SER A 47 -5.85 21.44 19.76
C SER A 47 -6.94 22.48 19.98
N PHE A 48 -6.73 23.35 20.96
CA PHE A 48 -7.65 24.44 21.28
C PHE A 48 -6.90 25.76 21.17
N ASP A 49 -7.50 26.74 20.51
CA ASP A 49 -6.98 28.11 20.55
C ASP A 49 -7.25 28.77 21.92
N ASN A 50 -6.72 29.98 22.13
CA ASN A 50 -6.90 30.73 23.38
C ASN A 50 -8.38 31.10 23.68
N ASN A 51 -9.27 30.97 22.71
CA ASN A 51 -10.70 31.21 22.85
C ASN A 51 -11.50 29.91 23.06
N GLY A 52 -10.83 28.75 23.11
CA GLY A 52 -11.44 27.44 23.25
C GLY A 52 -12.02 26.87 21.95
N ASN A 53 -11.71 27.45 20.78
CA ASN A 53 -12.11 26.86 19.50
C ASN A 53 -11.23 25.65 19.17
N PHE A 54 -11.86 24.58 18.68
CA PHE A 54 -11.15 23.42 18.18
C PHE A 54 -10.37 23.78 16.91
N LEU A 55 -9.09 23.44 16.90
CA LEU A 55 -8.21 23.48 15.73
C LEU A 55 -7.84 22.05 15.37
N VAL A 56 -8.16 21.64 14.15
CA VAL A 56 -7.74 20.35 13.59
C VAL A 56 -6.64 20.60 12.57
N THR A 57 -5.48 20.04 12.84
CA THR A 57 -4.30 20.13 11.96
C THR A 57 -4.03 18.76 11.37
N ASN A 58 -3.88 18.70 10.05
CA ASN A 58 -3.54 17.47 9.33
C ASN A 58 -2.18 17.63 8.67
N GLU A 59 -1.25 16.72 8.94
CA GLU A 59 0.11 16.74 8.39
C GLU A 59 0.42 15.41 7.73
N VAL A 60 1.23 15.43 6.67
CA VAL A 60 1.81 14.21 6.09
C VAL A 60 3.18 13.98 6.70
N LEU A 61 3.37 12.81 7.28
CA LEU A 61 4.67 12.29 7.67
C LEU A 61 5.19 11.45 6.51
N THR A 62 6.40 11.75 6.04
CA THR A 62 7.15 10.83 5.18
C THR A 62 8.12 10.07 6.07
N ILE A 63 8.00 8.75 6.10
CA ILE A 63 8.71 7.85 6.99
C ILE A 63 9.53 6.87 6.15
N ASP A 64 10.79 6.66 6.50
CA ASP A 64 11.60 5.61 5.90
C ASP A 64 11.07 4.24 6.34
N SER A 65 10.65 3.41 5.38
CA SER A 65 9.99 2.13 5.66
C SER A 65 10.93 1.08 6.23
N GLN A 66 12.24 1.24 6.08
CA GLN A 66 13.27 0.29 6.53
C GLN A 66 13.70 0.57 7.97
N THR A 67 13.79 1.85 8.33
CA THR A 67 14.34 2.32 9.61
C THR A 67 13.30 2.91 10.55
N GLY A 68 12.13 3.30 10.03
CA GLY A 68 11.10 4.02 10.79
C GLY A 68 11.41 5.48 11.07
N GLN A 69 12.49 6.01 10.51
CA GLN A 69 12.86 7.40 10.68
C GLN A 69 11.84 8.31 9.98
N VAL A 70 11.31 9.30 10.70
CA VAL A 70 10.55 10.38 10.07
C VAL A 70 11.52 11.26 9.27
N LEU A 71 11.37 11.24 7.95
CA LEU A 71 12.20 11.99 7.00
C LEU A 71 11.73 13.44 6.89
N THR A 72 10.41 13.64 6.75
CA THR A 72 9.79 14.96 6.66
C THR A 72 8.42 14.96 7.32
N VAL A 73 7.99 16.14 7.77
CA VAL A 73 6.63 16.44 8.19
C VAL A 73 6.17 17.65 7.40
N SER A 74 5.04 17.56 6.70
CA SER A 74 4.49 18.71 5.97
C SER A 74 3.97 19.77 6.93
N PRO A 75 3.86 21.05 6.49
CA PRO A 75 2.92 22.00 7.07
C PRO A 75 1.48 21.46 7.06
N ASP A 76 0.58 22.12 7.80
CA ASP A 76 -0.85 21.81 7.81
C ASP A 76 -1.41 21.77 6.38
N ILE A 77 -2.10 20.68 6.04
CA ILE A 77 -2.77 20.48 4.75
C ILE A 77 -3.96 21.45 4.63
N GLY A 78 -4.55 21.87 5.76
CA GLY A 78 -5.68 22.80 5.79
C GLY A 78 -6.97 22.20 5.23
N LYS A 79 -7.08 20.87 5.19
CA LYS A 79 -8.25 20.11 4.74
C LYS A 79 -8.47 18.87 5.61
N PRO A 80 -9.73 18.43 5.80
CA PRO A 80 -10.00 17.11 6.33
C PRO A 80 -9.40 16.02 5.44
N VAL A 81 -8.92 14.94 6.06
CA VAL A 81 -8.33 13.81 5.36
C VAL A 81 -9.05 12.53 5.76
N SER A 82 -9.69 11.90 4.79
CA SER A 82 -10.34 10.59 4.96
C SER A 82 -9.35 9.48 4.64
N GLN A 83 -8.69 9.56 3.49
CA GLN A 83 -7.70 8.57 3.05
C GLN A 83 -6.65 9.22 2.13
N ILE A 84 -5.45 8.64 2.10
CA ILE A 84 -4.45 8.92 1.07
C ILE A 84 -4.13 7.66 0.26
N ALA A 85 -3.79 7.83 -1.01
CA ALA A 85 -3.34 6.74 -1.88
C ALA A 85 -2.21 7.21 -2.78
N PHE A 86 -1.14 6.43 -2.86
CA PHE A 86 0.00 6.72 -3.72
C PHE A 86 -0.04 5.86 -4.98
N ASP A 87 0.01 6.48 -6.16
CA ASP A 87 0.27 5.74 -7.40
C ASP A 87 1.79 5.66 -7.64
N SER A 88 2.34 4.45 -7.52
CA SER A 88 3.77 4.21 -7.71
C SER A 88 4.23 4.38 -9.16
N ILE A 89 3.31 4.33 -10.13
CA ILE A 89 3.64 4.53 -11.54
C ILE A 89 3.76 6.03 -11.86
N SER A 90 2.76 6.85 -11.51
CA SER A 90 2.81 8.29 -11.76
C SER A 90 3.60 9.08 -10.70
N GLY A 91 3.91 8.47 -9.54
CA GLY A 91 4.55 9.13 -8.41
C GLY A 91 3.68 10.19 -7.73
N VAL A 92 2.35 10.10 -7.88
CA VAL A 92 1.42 11.10 -7.34
C VAL A 92 0.77 10.56 -6.08
N LEU A 93 0.82 11.36 -5.01
CA LEU A 93 0.05 11.12 -3.79
C LEU A 93 -1.30 11.82 -3.92
N TYR A 94 -2.37 11.05 -3.75
CA TYR A 94 -3.74 11.55 -3.74
C TYR A 94 -4.27 11.62 -2.31
N LEU A 95 -5.15 12.57 -2.08
CA LEU A 95 -5.87 12.78 -0.83
C LEU A 95 -7.35 12.84 -1.12
N MET A 96 -8.12 12.03 -0.41
CA MET A 96 -9.58 12.12 -0.37
C MET A 96 -10.01 12.88 0.88
N SER A 97 -10.78 13.95 0.68
CA SER A 97 -11.59 14.59 1.71
C SER A 97 -13.04 14.12 1.58
N PHE A 98 -13.92 14.57 2.47
CA PHE A 98 -15.34 14.18 2.47
C PHE A 98 -16.13 14.48 1.18
N ASN A 99 -15.62 15.36 0.32
CA ASN A 99 -16.36 15.87 -0.85
C ASN A 99 -15.48 16.05 -2.09
N ALA A 100 -14.20 15.68 -2.04
CA ALA A 100 -13.27 15.97 -3.12
C ALA A 100 -12.03 15.09 -3.04
N VAL A 101 -11.38 14.96 -4.19
CA VAL A 101 -10.06 14.35 -4.33
C VAL A 101 -9.07 15.42 -4.75
N TYR A 102 -7.87 15.36 -4.18
CA TYR A 102 -6.77 16.26 -4.46
C TYR A 102 -5.49 15.50 -4.78
N ARG A 103 -4.60 16.09 -5.58
CA ARG A 103 -3.17 15.77 -5.53
C ARG A 103 -2.58 16.44 -4.31
N LEU A 104 -1.75 15.73 -3.56
CA LEU A 104 -1.11 16.19 -2.34
C LEU A 104 0.41 16.22 -2.52
N ASN A 105 1.03 17.36 -2.18
CA ASN A 105 2.47 17.43 -2.04
C ASN A 105 2.85 17.03 -0.60
N PRO A 106 3.51 15.88 -0.38
CA PRO A 106 3.82 15.39 0.96
C PRO A 106 4.87 16.23 1.70
N THR A 107 5.59 17.12 1.01
CA THR A 107 6.60 17.99 1.63
C THR A 107 6.00 19.33 2.05
N THR A 108 5.11 19.89 1.25
CA THR A 108 4.58 21.25 1.48
C THR A 108 3.15 21.27 2.02
N GLY A 109 2.44 20.13 2.03
CA GLY A 109 1.01 20.07 2.38
C GLY A 109 0.09 20.67 1.32
N ALA A 110 0.65 21.20 0.22
CA ALA A 110 -0.13 21.86 -0.81
C ALA A 110 -1.01 20.85 -1.56
N THR A 111 -2.25 21.24 -1.82
CA THR A 111 -3.24 20.41 -2.52
C THR A 111 -3.69 21.06 -3.82
N ALA A 112 -3.93 20.24 -4.85
CA ALA A 112 -4.52 20.66 -6.11
C ALA A 112 -5.76 19.81 -6.39
N LEU A 113 -6.91 20.45 -6.65
CA LEU A 113 -8.17 19.75 -6.88
C LEU A 113 -8.06 18.84 -8.11
N VAL A 114 -8.47 17.58 -7.94
CA VAL A 114 -8.62 16.61 -9.03
C VAL A 114 -10.08 16.52 -9.43
N ALA A 115 -10.97 16.25 -8.47
CA ALA A 115 -12.39 16.09 -8.70
C ALA A 115 -13.20 16.52 -7.48
N ASN A 116 -14.38 17.07 -7.75
CA ASN A 116 -15.40 17.30 -6.73
C ASN A 116 -16.34 16.09 -6.73
N LEU A 117 -16.52 15.47 -5.57
CA LEU A 117 -17.35 14.29 -5.40
C LEU A 117 -18.81 14.64 -5.06
N GLY A 118 -19.09 15.90 -4.78
CA GLY A 118 -20.37 16.32 -4.19
C GLY A 118 -20.44 16.03 -2.70
N ASP A 119 -21.64 16.15 -2.12
CA ASP A 119 -21.88 15.77 -0.73
C ASP A 119 -22.20 14.26 -0.69
N LEU A 120 -21.17 13.45 -0.43
CA LEU A 120 -21.33 12.01 -0.31
C LEU A 120 -21.84 11.57 1.08
N GLY A 121 -22.12 12.52 1.98
CA GLY A 121 -22.52 12.22 3.35
C GLY A 121 -21.34 11.72 4.22
N PRO A 122 -21.59 11.40 5.50
CA PRO A 122 -20.55 11.06 6.48
C PRO A 122 -20.09 9.60 6.43
N THR A 123 -20.23 8.92 5.29
CA THR A 123 -20.09 7.46 5.20
C THR A 123 -18.64 7.02 5.04
N ILE A 124 -18.38 5.75 5.36
CA ILE A 124 -17.04 5.15 5.22
C ILE A 124 -16.67 5.19 3.73
N MET A 125 -15.55 5.86 3.44
CA MET A 125 -15.05 6.03 2.09
C MET A 125 -13.68 5.40 1.99
N SER A 126 -13.55 4.45 1.07
CA SER A 126 -12.28 3.91 0.64
C SER A 126 -12.03 4.26 -0.82
N MET A 127 -10.78 4.56 -1.12
CA MET A 127 -10.28 5.03 -2.39
C MET A 127 -9.12 4.14 -2.82
N VAL A 128 -9.16 3.69 -4.06
CA VAL A 128 -8.05 3.01 -4.70
C VAL A 128 -7.70 3.70 -6.01
N VAL A 129 -6.40 3.83 -6.27
CA VAL A 129 -5.89 4.41 -7.51
C VAL A 129 -5.41 3.27 -8.39
N LEU A 130 -5.97 3.16 -9.59
CA LEU A 130 -5.53 2.15 -10.54
C LEU A 130 -4.12 2.47 -11.05
N PRO A 131 -3.28 1.46 -11.37
CA PRO A 131 -1.92 1.66 -11.85
C PRO A 131 -1.86 2.65 -13.02
N GLY A 132 -0.91 3.59 -12.96
CA GLY A 132 -0.77 4.67 -13.94
C GLY A 132 -1.65 5.88 -13.64
N GLY A 133 -2.47 5.81 -12.58
CA GLY A 133 -3.02 6.96 -11.91
C GLY A 133 -4.17 7.65 -12.62
N ASN A 134 -4.59 7.17 -13.80
CA ASN A 134 -5.60 7.81 -14.65
C ASN A 134 -7.04 7.62 -14.16
N THR A 135 -7.28 6.52 -13.45
CA THR A 135 -8.59 6.18 -12.90
C THR A 135 -8.44 5.90 -11.41
N MET A 136 -9.35 6.44 -10.64
CA MET A 136 -9.49 6.18 -9.22
C MET A 136 -10.90 5.65 -8.96
N LEU A 137 -11.00 4.66 -8.10
CA LEU A 137 -12.27 4.04 -7.71
C LEU A 137 -12.51 4.35 -6.23
N ILE A 138 -13.73 4.78 -5.90
CA ILE A 138 -14.12 5.18 -4.56
C ILE A 138 -15.39 4.41 -4.18
N ASN A 139 -15.39 3.69 -3.06
CA ASN A 139 -16.64 3.18 -2.50
C ASN A 139 -17.42 4.36 -1.90
N SER A 140 -18.69 4.45 -2.26
CA SER A 140 -19.63 5.44 -1.73
C SER A 140 -20.84 4.70 -1.25
N GLU A 141 -21.14 4.81 0.05
CA GLU A 141 -22.36 4.26 0.62
C GLU A 141 -23.56 5.10 0.17
N SER A 142 -24.61 4.44 -0.32
CA SER A 142 -25.81 5.14 -0.76
C SER A 142 -26.61 5.61 0.45
N ALA A 143 -26.83 6.93 0.55
CA ALA A 143 -27.69 7.52 1.58
C ALA A 143 -29.17 7.21 1.28
N GLY A 144 -29.63 6.00 1.61
CA GLY A 144 -31.02 5.56 1.42
C GLY A 144 -31.39 4.32 2.23
N PHE A 145 -32.68 4.11 2.49
CA PHE A 145 -33.16 2.90 3.17
C PHE A 145 -33.05 1.69 2.22
N GLY A 146 -32.16 0.77 2.54
CA GLY A 146 -31.74 -0.34 1.68
C GLY A 146 -30.26 -0.18 1.40
N ASN A 147 -29.43 -0.41 2.42
CA ASN A 147 -28.03 -0.02 2.44
C ASN A 147 -27.24 -0.81 1.39
N SER A 148 -26.84 -0.15 0.30
CA SER A 148 -25.94 -0.68 -0.71
C SER A 148 -24.92 0.38 -1.09
N ASP A 149 -23.71 -0.05 -1.43
CA ASP A 149 -22.70 0.87 -1.93
C ASP A 149 -22.79 1.06 -3.44
N GLN A 150 -22.06 2.05 -3.93
CA GLN A 150 -21.73 2.24 -5.34
C GLN A 150 -20.23 2.46 -5.46
N ILE A 151 -19.66 2.10 -6.60
CA ILE A 151 -18.28 2.48 -6.93
C ILE A 151 -18.32 3.72 -7.82
N LEU A 152 -17.76 4.83 -7.34
CA LEU A 152 -17.51 6.00 -8.16
C LEU A 152 -16.20 5.81 -8.91
N SER A 153 -16.19 6.13 -10.20
CA SER A 153 -14.97 6.23 -11.00
C SER A 153 -14.62 7.68 -11.23
N VAL A 154 -13.41 8.06 -10.86
CA VAL A 154 -12.85 9.40 -11.07
C VAL A 154 -11.75 9.32 -12.12
N ASN A 155 -11.92 10.05 -13.22
CA ASN A 155 -10.84 10.30 -14.16
C ASN A 155 -9.94 11.41 -13.61
N THR A 156 -8.70 11.07 -13.25
CA THR A 156 -7.79 11.99 -12.56
C THR A 156 -7.13 13.02 -13.47
N GLN A 157 -7.32 12.90 -14.79
CA GLN A 157 -6.78 13.83 -15.78
C GLN A 157 -7.70 15.02 -16.01
N ASN A 158 -9.02 14.77 -16.00
CA ASN A 158 -10.03 15.79 -16.30
C ASN A 158 -11.04 16.02 -15.17
N GLY A 159 -10.97 15.25 -14.08
CA GLY A 159 -11.83 15.39 -12.91
C GLY A 159 -13.25 14.86 -13.07
N THR A 160 -13.55 14.16 -14.16
CA THR A 160 -14.89 13.59 -14.40
C THR A 160 -15.18 12.49 -13.38
N VAL A 161 -16.32 12.60 -12.71
CA VAL A 161 -16.83 11.58 -11.78
C VAL A 161 -17.99 10.84 -12.45
N THR A 162 -17.92 9.51 -12.46
CA THR A 162 -18.97 8.62 -12.95
C THR A 162 -19.45 7.75 -11.81
N THR A 163 -20.75 7.76 -11.54
CA THR A 163 -21.37 6.90 -10.53
C THR A 163 -21.67 5.54 -11.14
N GLY A 164 -21.10 4.47 -10.57
CA GLY A 164 -21.39 3.09 -10.96
C GLY A 164 -22.77 2.61 -10.48
N PRO A 165 -23.20 1.41 -10.88
CA PRO A 165 -24.45 0.80 -10.40
C PRO A 165 -24.45 0.56 -8.89
N GLN A 166 -25.64 0.43 -8.29
CA GLN A 166 -25.79 -0.04 -6.91
C GLN A 166 -25.31 -1.48 -6.79
N LEU A 167 -24.48 -1.72 -5.77
CA LEU A 167 -24.08 -3.06 -5.34
C LEU A 167 -25.25 -3.76 -4.65
N THR A 168 -25.15 -5.07 -4.46
CA THR A 168 -26.21 -5.85 -3.80
C THR A 168 -26.09 -5.85 -2.28
N GLN A 169 -24.94 -5.40 -1.75
CA GLN A 169 -24.64 -5.31 -0.33
C GLN A 169 -23.68 -4.15 -0.01
N LEU A 170 -23.45 -3.90 1.28
CA LEU A 170 -22.47 -2.94 1.76
C LEU A 170 -21.05 -3.51 1.67
N VAL A 171 -20.13 -2.67 1.19
CA VAL A 171 -18.71 -2.98 1.02
C VAL A 171 -17.87 -1.94 1.77
N ARG A 172 -17.42 -2.30 2.97
CA ARG A 172 -16.79 -1.34 3.89
C ARG A 172 -15.50 -0.73 3.35
N ILE A 173 -14.71 -1.53 2.64
CA ILE A 173 -13.41 -1.12 2.11
C ILE A 173 -13.13 -1.84 0.79
N VAL A 174 -12.51 -1.13 -0.15
CA VAL A 174 -12.04 -1.68 -1.43
C VAL A 174 -10.53 -1.56 -1.61
N ALA A 175 -9.96 -2.48 -2.38
CA ALA A 175 -8.56 -2.48 -2.81
C ALA A 175 -8.47 -3.06 -4.22
N TYR A 176 -7.31 -2.91 -4.86
CA TYR A 176 -7.09 -3.34 -6.23
C TYR A 176 -5.90 -4.29 -6.30
N ASP A 177 -6.13 -5.49 -6.81
CA ASP A 177 -5.07 -6.39 -7.21
C ASP A 177 -4.64 -6.04 -8.64
N ALA A 178 -3.46 -5.41 -8.75
CA ALA A 178 -2.91 -4.98 -10.02
C ALA A 178 -2.48 -6.12 -10.94
N ASN A 179 -2.13 -7.28 -10.38
CA ASN A 179 -1.71 -8.44 -11.16
C ASN A 179 -2.92 -9.21 -11.70
N ALA A 180 -3.97 -9.33 -10.88
CA ALA A 180 -5.25 -9.90 -11.28
C ALA A 180 -6.12 -8.97 -12.14
N GLY A 181 -5.85 -7.65 -12.08
CA GLY A 181 -6.70 -6.63 -12.70
C GLY A 181 -8.08 -6.56 -12.05
N ALA A 182 -8.16 -6.78 -10.73
CA ALA A 182 -9.43 -6.97 -10.02
C ALA A 182 -9.61 -5.93 -8.91
N LEU A 183 -10.77 -5.27 -8.91
CA LEU A 183 -11.27 -4.57 -7.72
C LEU A 183 -11.85 -5.60 -6.77
N VAL A 184 -11.37 -5.60 -5.54
CA VAL A 184 -11.86 -6.45 -4.47
C VAL A 184 -12.41 -5.60 -3.34
N GLY A 185 -13.41 -6.13 -2.63
CA GLY A 185 -14.03 -5.44 -1.50
C GLY A 185 -14.45 -6.40 -0.39
N ALA A 186 -14.44 -5.91 0.84
CA ALA A 186 -14.89 -6.64 2.01
C ALA A 186 -16.35 -6.31 2.32
N SER A 187 -17.23 -7.30 2.27
CA SER A 187 -18.63 -7.10 2.65
C SER A 187 -18.78 -6.91 4.16
N GLU A 188 -19.76 -6.10 4.55
CA GLU A 188 -20.02 -5.83 5.97
C GLU A 188 -20.59 -7.06 6.72
N CYS A 189 -21.48 -7.83 6.07
CA CYS A 189 -22.29 -8.89 6.69
C CYS A 189 -23.10 -9.64 5.63
N CYS A 190 -23.72 -10.80 5.87
CA CYS A 190 -23.30 -11.95 6.69
C CYS A 190 -23.63 -13.19 5.83
N PRO A 191 -22.66 -14.02 5.46
CA PRO A 191 -21.25 -13.97 5.87
C PRO A 191 -20.53 -12.70 5.41
N ARG A 192 -19.49 -12.31 6.16
CA ARG A 192 -18.49 -11.37 5.65
C ARG A 192 -17.63 -12.08 4.63
N GLN A 193 -17.49 -11.48 3.46
CA GLN A 193 -16.85 -12.10 2.32
C GLN A 193 -15.91 -11.12 1.64
N LEU A 194 -14.83 -11.67 1.08
CA LEU A 194 -14.12 -10.98 0.02
C LEU A 194 -14.91 -11.16 -1.26
N LEU A 195 -15.20 -10.05 -1.92
CA LEU A 195 -15.91 -9.97 -3.19
C LEU A 195 -14.96 -9.47 -4.27
N ARG A 196 -15.11 -10.00 -5.48
CA ARG A 196 -14.69 -9.28 -6.68
C ARG A 196 -15.84 -8.40 -7.15
N ILE A 197 -15.52 -7.17 -7.50
CA ILE A 197 -16.51 -6.17 -7.90
C ILE A 197 -16.16 -5.71 -9.30
N ASP A 198 -17.11 -5.82 -10.23
CA ASP A 198 -17.03 -5.12 -11.50
C ASP A 198 -17.56 -3.68 -11.31
N PRO A 199 -16.69 -2.65 -11.34
CA PRO A 199 -17.11 -1.28 -11.08
C PRO A 199 -18.01 -0.70 -12.17
N VAL A 200 -18.08 -1.32 -13.36
CA VAL A 200 -18.91 -0.86 -14.48
C VAL A 200 -20.32 -1.44 -14.39
N THR A 201 -20.44 -2.73 -14.07
CA THR A 201 -21.74 -3.42 -14.02
C THR A 201 -22.33 -3.54 -12.62
N GLY A 202 -21.53 -3.32 -11.57
CA GLY A 202 -21.91 -3.57 -10.18
C GLY A 202 -22.00 -5.06 -9.84
N ALA A 203 -21.56 -5.95 -10.74
CA ALA A 203 -21.60 -7.39 -10.50
C ALA A 203 -20.62 -7.77 -9.38
N GLU A 204 -21.13 -8.46 -8.36
CA GLU A 204 -20.35 -8.95 -7.23
C GLU A 204 -20.19 -10.47 -7.33
N THR A 205 -18.95 -10.95 -7.27
CA THR A 205 -18.62 -12.38 -7.26
C THR A 205 -17.95 -12.73 -5.93
N PRO A 206 -18.60 -13.52 -5.05
CA PRO A 206 -17.96 -13.99 -3.82
C PRO A 206 -16.70 -14.79 -4.10
N VAL A 207 -15.61 -14.45 -3.41
CA VAL A 207 -14.34 -15.17 -3.45
C VAL A 207 -14.23 -16.14 -2.29
N ALA A 208 -14.35 -15.63 -1.06
CA ALA A 208 -14.31 -16.43 0.16
C ALA A 208 -15.06 -15.74 1.30
N ALA A 209 -15.76 -16.52 2.11
CA ALA A 209 -16.25 -16.08 3.40
C ALA A 209 -15.14 -16.21 4.46
N PHE A 210 -14.95 -15.19 5.27
CA PHE A 210 -13.93 -15.20 6.33
C PHE A 210 -14.48 -14.93 7.73
N SER A 211 -15.73 -14.48 7.84
CA SER A 211 -16.44 -14.46 9.12
C SER A 211 -17.93 -14.72 8.93
N ASN A 212 -18.49 -15.53 9.83
CA ASN A 212 -19.93 -15.76 9.93
C ASN A 212 -20.53 -15.08 11.17
N SER A 213 -19.73 -14.32 11.92
CA SER A 213 -20.20 -13.69 13.15
C SER A 213 -20.97 -12.42 12.84
N ASN A 214 -22.10 -12.25 13.53
CA ASN A 214 -22.79 -10.97 13.66
C ASN A 214 -22.08 -10.06 14.68
N ASP A 215 -20.90 -10.45 15.16
CA ASP A 215 -20.13 -9.63 16.06
C ASP A 215 -19.85 -8.29 15.37
N GLN A 216 -19.84 -7.23 16.18
CA GLN A 216 -19.67 -5.83 15.80
C GLN A 216 -18.29 -5.54 15.18
N GLY A 217 -17.63 -6.52 14.56
CA GLY A 217 -16.33 -6.30 13.99
C GLY A 217 -16.38 -5.20 12.94
N LEU A 218 -15.39 -4.34 12.93
CA LEU A 218 -15.27 -3.32 11.92
C LEU A 218 -14.04 -3.65 11.09
N GLN A 219 -14.13 -3.39 9.79
CA GLN A 219 -13.03 -3.48 8.85
C GLN A 219 -12.68 -2.06 8.48
N PHE A 220 -11.48 -1.63 8.86
CA PHE A 220 -11.00 -0.28 8.62
C PHE A 220 -9.79 -0.26 7.68
N ALA A 221 -9.16 -1.41 7.47
CA ALA A 221 -7.91 -1.54 6.76
C ALA A 221 -7.92 -2.75 5.83
N MET A 222 -7.42 -2.52 4.61
CA MET A 222 -7.19 -3.58 3.65
C MET A 222 -5.98 -3.24 2.81
N ALA A 223 -5.13 -4.23 2.57
CA ALA A 223 -3.99 -4.14 1.67
C ALA A 223 -3.94 -5.38 0.77
N VAL A 224 -3.22 -5.27 -0.35
CA VAL A 224 -3.08 -6.37 -1.31
C VAL A 224 -1.61 -6.58 -1.59
N ASP A 225 -1.18 -7.84 -1.58
CA ASP A 225 0.04 -8.31 -2.24
C ASP A 225 -0.32 -8.84 -3.63
N PRO A 226 -0.10 -8.04 -4.70
CA PRO A 226 -0.46 -8.47 -6.05
C PRO A 226 0.41 -9.64 -6.54
N SER A 227 1.60 -9.86 -5.95
CA SER A 227 2.51 -10.92 -6.42
C SER A 227 2.03 -12.31 -6.05
N SER A 228 1.39 -12.44 -4.87
CA SER A 228 0.75 -13.68 -4.42
C SER A 228 -0.76 -13.69 -4.63
N ASN A 229 -1.33 -12.57 -5.06
CA ASN A 229 -2.76 -12.28 -5.11
C ASN A 229 -3.43 -12.50 -3.73
N THR A 230 -2.77 -12.01 -2.67
CA THR A 230 -3.25 -12.15 -1.30
C THR A 230 -3.75 -10.81 -0.80
N VAL A 231 -4.99 -10.80 -0.33
CA VAL A 231 -5.62 -9.66 0.34
C VAL A 231 -5.45 -9.83 1.84
N PHE A 232 -4.99 -8.77 2.51
CA PHE A 232 -4.90 -8.65 3.97
C PHE A 232 -6.02 -7.71 4.43
N MET A 233 -6.79 -8.12 5.42
CA MET A 233 -7.87 -7.32 5.99
C MET A 233 -7.79 -7.37 7.50
N ASP A 234 -8.03 -6.24 8.17
CA ASP A 234 -8.24 -6.27 9.60
C ASP A 234 -9.63 -6.84 9.92
N LEU A 235 -9.67 -7.70 10.93
CA LEU A 235 -10.89 -8.13 11.57
C LEU A 235 -10.79 -7.73 13.03
N GLN A 236 -11.45 -6.63 13.39
CA GLN A 236 -11.57 -6.21 14.77
C GLN A 236 -12.71 -6.95 15.43
N THR A 237 -12.55 -7.37 16.68
CA THR A 237 -13.59 -7.96 17.52
C THR A 237 -13.67 -7.20 18.83
N PHE A 238 -14.88 -6.80 19.21
CA PHE A 238 -15.14 -6.12 20.48
C PHE A 238 -15.42 -7.17 21.55
N THR A 239 -14.44 -7.44 22.42
CA THR A 239 -14.57 -8.41 23.53
C THR A 239 -15.21 -7.78 24.78
N GLY A 240 -15.47 -6.47 24.75
CA GLY A 240 -16.12 -5.70 25.81
C GLY A 240 -16.29 -4.23 25.41
N PHE A 241 -16.85 -3.39 26.31
CA PHE A 241 -17.07 -1.96 26.04
C PHE A 241 -15.77 -1.13 25.86
N THR A 242 -14.63 -1.66 26.32
CA THR A 242 -13.34 -0.96 26.29
C THR A 242 -12.21 -1.83 25.73
N SER A 243 -12.52 -3.04 25.23
CA SER A 243 -11.53 -3.98 24.73
C SER A 243 -11.83 -4.36 23.29
N THR A 244 -10.85 -4.12 22.44
CA THR A 244 -10.82 -4.44 21.03
C THR A 244 -9.63 -5.33 20.78
N GLU A 245 -9.84 -6.44 20.08
CA GLU A 245 -8.78 -7.31 19.59
C GLU A 245 -8.81 -7.25 18.07
N SER A 246 -7.65 -7.22 17.42
CA SER A 246 -7.56 -7.25 15.96
C SER A 246 -6.94 -8.56 15.49
N GLN A 247 -7.32 -9.05 14.32
CA GLN A 247 -6.61 -10.11 13.60
C GLN A 247 -6.43 -9.69 12.15
N ILE A 248 -5.40 -10.20 11.49
CA ILE A 248 -5.25 -10.07 10.04
C ILE A 248 -5.85 -11.31 9.39
N VAL A 249 -6.90 -11.11 8.62
CA VAL A 249 -7.46 -12.12 7.73
C VAL A 249 -6.71 -12.04 6.41
N THR A 250 -6.24 -13.18 5.92
CA THR A 250 -5.69 -13.30 4.58
C THR A 250 -6.65 -14.07 3.68
N VAL A 251 -6.85 -13.58 2.46
CA VAL A 251 -7.62 -14.29 1.43
C VAL A 251 -6.86 -14.20 0.12
N ASN A 252 -6.56 -15.34 -0.49
CA ASN A 252 -6.08 -15.37 -1.86
C ASN A 252 -7.25 -15.08 -2.81
N ASP A 253 -7.19 -13.99 -3.56
CA ASP A 253 -8.33 -13.47 -4.32
C ASP A 253 -8.68 -14.30 -5.58
N GLN A 254 -7.81 -15.25 -5.96
CA GLN A 254 -8.00 -16.18 -7.08
C GLN A 254 -8.55 -17.53 -6.61
N SER A 255 -7.95 -18.10 -5.56
CA SER A 255 -8.27 -19.46 -5.10
C SER A 255 -9.29 -19.50 -3.97
N GLY A 256 -9.52 -18.37 -3.29
CA GLY A 256 -10.34 -18.30 -2.09
C GLY A 256 -9.70 -18.93 -0.85
N ALA A 257 -8.40 -19.30 -0.91
CA ALA A 257 -7.69 -19.81 0.25
C ALA A 257 -7.61 -18.75 1.35
N THR A 258 -8.02 -19.10 2.57
CA THR A 258 -8.09 -18.17 3.70
C THR A 258 -7.07 -18.49 4.79
N GLY A 259 -6.58 -17.48 5.48
CA GLY A 259 -5.81 -17.57 6.72
C GLY A 259 -6.24 -16.51 7.72
N VAL A 260 -5.91 -16.71 8.99
CA VAL A 260 -6.17 -15.74 10.06
C VAL A 260 -4.97 -15.72 11.00
N SER A 261 -4.45 -14.53 11.30
CA SER A 261 -3.34 -14.36 12.24
C SER A 261 -3.78 -14.66 13.68
N PRO A 262 -2.83 -14.90 14.60
CA PRO A 262 -3.09 -14.73 16.03
C PRO A 262 -3.65 -13.34 16.39
N LEU A 263 -4.22 -13.22 17.59
CA LEU A 263 -4.75 -11.95 18.11
C LEU A 263 -3.64 -10.90 18.26
N ILE A 264 -3.92 -9.71 17.75
CA ILE A 264 -3.17 -8.47 17.93
C ILE A 264 -3.85 -7.71 19.07
N ASN A 265 -3.12 -7.53 20.17
CA ASN A 265 -3.58 -6.80 21.36
C ASN A 265 -3.40 -5.28 21.17
N ASP A 266 -3.86 -4.77 20.03
CA ASP A 266 -3.91 -3.36 19.64
C ASP A 266 -4.94 -3.18 18.51
N ILE A 267 -5.23 -1.94 18.15
CA ILE A 267 -6.15 -1.59 17.06
C ILE A 267 -5.36 -1.38 15.77
N VAL A 268 -5.77 -2.06 14.70
CA VAL A 268 -5.24 -1.82 13.36
C VAL A 268 -6.13 -0.80 12.64
N TRP A 269 -5.64 0.43 12.47
CA TRP A 269 -6.44 1.52 11.90
C TRP A 269 -6.27 1.67 10.39
N SER A 270 -5.10 1.34 9.86
CA SER A 270 -4.79 1.42 8.44
C SER A 270 -3.64 0.47 8.12
N GLU A 271 -3.65 -0.07 6.90
CA GLU A 271 -2.67 -1.04 6.43
C GLU A 271 -2.05 -0.59 5.11
N TYR A 272 -0.81 -1.02 4.89
CA TYR A 272 -0.11 -0.90 3.62
C TYR A 272 0.76 -2.14 3.43
N PHE A 273 0.60 -2.82 2.31
CA PHE A 273 1.52 -3.87 1.90
C PHE A 273 2.72 -3.21 1.21
N GLU A 274 3.91 -3.37 1.79
CA GLU A 274 5.14 -2.93 1.16
C GLU A 274 5.64 -4.04 0.21
N PRO A 275 5.40 -3.95 -1.12
CA PRO A 275 5.93 -4.95 -2.02
C PRO A 275 7.45 -4.87 -2.03
N VAL A 276 8.08 -6.02 -2.21
CA VAL A 276 9.51 -6.07 -2.51
C VAL A 276 9.70 -5.48 -3.90
N VAL A 277 10.10 -4.21 -3.97
CA VAL A 277 10.46 -3.60 -5.26
C VAL A 277 11.87 -4.03 -5.59
N MET A 278 11.94 -4.95 -6.54
CA MET A 278 13.19 -5.29 -7.20
C MET A 278 13.65 -4.02 -7.95
N THR A 279 14.73 -3.39 -7.49
CA THR A 279 15.36 -2.24 -8.16
C THR A 279 16.82 -2.58 -8.47
N ALA A 280 17.45 -1.83 -9.38
CA ALA A 280 18.89 -1.97 -9.57
C ALA A 280 19.66 -1.66 -8.27
N GLU A 281 19.13 -0.78 -7.40
CA GLU A 281 19.72 -0.48 -6.10
C GLU A 281 19.54 -1.63 -5.10
N SER A 282 18.40 -2.31 -5.08
CA SER A 282 18.18 -3.46 -4.18
C SER A 282 19.20 -4.56 -4.48
N ILE A 283 19.37 -4.92 -5.76
CA ILE A 283 20.37 -5.91 -6.18
C ILE A 283 21.79 -5.46 -5.83
N LYS A 284 22.09 -4.14 -5.94
CA LYS A 284 23.39 -3.61 -5.52
C LYS A 284 23.60 -3.72 -4.02
N SER A 285 22.56 -3.51 -3.22
CA SER A 285 22.59 -3.74 -1.78
C SER A 285 22.87 -5.21 -1.48
N ASP A 286 22.20 -6.13 -2.16
CA ASP A 286 22.37 -7.57 -1.97
C ASP A 286 23.80 -8.02 -2.34
N VAL A 287 24.40 -7.47 -3.40
CA VAL A 287 25.81 -7.73 -3.75
C VAL A 287 26.75 -7.26 -2.64
N ARG A 288 26.52 -6.08 -2.06
CA ARG A 288 27.35 -5.56 -0.95
C ARG A 288 27.18 -6.38 0.32
N GLN A 289 25.95 -6.76 0.64
CA GLN A 289 25.65 -7.59 1.80
C GLN A 289 26.24 -8.99 1.64
N ALA A 290 26.14 -9.58 0.45
CA ALA A 290 26.73 -10.88 0.16
C ALA A 290 28.25 -10.86 0.26
N LEU A 291 28.92 -9.77 -0.16
CA LEU A 291 30.36 -9.61 0.08
C LEU A 291 30.67 -9.54 1.59
N ALA A 292 29.91 -8.75 2.35
CA ALA A 292 30.12 -8.59 3.78
C ALA A 292 29.86 -9.89 4.58
N SER A 293 28.90 -10.71 4.14
CA SER A 293 28.54 -11.99 4.78
C SER A 293 29.34 -13.19 4.26
N GLY A 294 30.22 -13.01 3.27
CA GLY A 294 30.99 -14.09 2.64
C GLY A 294 30.22 -14.92 1.61
N GLY A 295 28.97 -14.55 1.29
CA GLY A 295 28.22 -15.10 0.16
C GLY A 295 28.84 -14.75 -1.21
N ILE A 296 29.64 -13.69 -1.27
CA ILE A 296 30.61 -13.39 -2.32
C ILE A 296 32.00 -13.34 -1.68
N THR A 297 32.93 -14.17 -2.13
CA THR A 297 34.24 -14.33 -1.46
C THR A 297 35.33 -13.41 -2.01
N GLN A 298 35.14 -12.84 -3.21
CA GLN A 298 36.12 -11.98 -3.88
C GLN A 298 35.57 -10.57 -4.12
N ALA A 299 36.26 -9.56 -3.60
CA ALA A 299 35.87 -8.16 -3.79
C ALA A 299 35.81 -7.75 -5.27
N GLY A 300 36.74 -8.22 -6.10
CA GLY A 300 36.75 -7.93 -7.54
C GLY A 300 35.53 -8.49 -8.29
N VAL A 301 34.96 -9.61 -7.83
CA VAL A 301 33.70 -10.14 -8.37
C VAL A 301 32.54 -9.22 -8.01
N ALA A 302 32.45 -8.80 -6.73
CA ALA A 302 31.43 -7.84 -6.30
C ALA A 302 31.52 -6.50 -7.06
N GLU A 303 32.73 -5.95 -7.23
CA GLU A 303 32.94 -4.71 -8.00
C GLU A 303 32.48 -4.83 -9.46
N SER A 304 32.81 -5.94 -10.12
CA SER A 304 32.40 -6.24 -11.49
C SER A 304 30.87 -6.34 -11.63
N LEU A 305 30.19 -6.93 -10.65
CA LEU A 305 28.73 -7.03 -10.60
C LEU A 305 28.09 -5.65 -10.37
N LEU A 306 28.58 -4.89 -9.39
CA LEU A 306 28.10 -3.53 -9.09
C LEU A 306 28.25 -2.59 -10.30
N ALA A 307 29.36 -2.69 -11.05
CA ALA A 307 29.57 -1.90 -12.25
C ALA A 307 28.49 -2.16 -13.32
N LYS A 308 28.11 -3.43 -13.53
CA LYS A 308 27.04 -3.79 -14.49
C LYS A 308 25.67 -3.31 -14.03
N LEU A 309 25.39 -3.42 -12.74
CA LEU A 309 24.13 -2.91 -12.16
C LEU A 309 24.06 -1.38 -12.23
N ASN A 310 25.18 -0.67 -12.05
CA ASN A 310 25.24 0.78 -12.26
C ASN A 310 24.96 1.16 -13.73
N ALA A 311 25.56 0.44 -14.68
CA ALA A 311 25.31 0.66 -16.11
C ALA A 311 23.84 0.36 -16.49
N ALA A 312 23.27 -0.73 -15.96
CA ALA A 312 21.87 -1.08 -16.15
C ALA A 312 20.93 -0.03 -15.57
N SER A 313 21.16 0.41 -14.33
CA SER A 313 20.42 1.48 -13.66
C SER A 313 20.43 2.77 -14.47
N ALA A 314 21.61 3.20 -14.94
CA ALA A 314 21.75 4.40 -15.76
C ALA A 314 21.06 4.28 -17.13
N ALA A 315 21.03 3.09 -17.73
CA ALA A 315 20.28 2.85 -18.96
C ALA A 315 18.76 2.90 -18.73
N ARG A 316 18.27 2.30 -17.63
CA ARG A 316 16.85 2.36 -17.24
C ARG A 316 16.40 3.79 -17.00
N SER A 317 17.17 4.60 -16.28
CA SER A 317 16.81 6.00 -16.01
C SER A 317 16.75 6.87 -17.26
N ARG A 318 17.37 6.44 -18.37
CA ARG A 318 17.27 7.06 -19.70
C ARG A 318 16.19 6.43 -20.60
N GLY A 319 15.38 5.48 -20.10
CA GLY A 319 14.40 4.74 -20.90
C GLY A 319 15.02 3.79 -21.94
N GLN A 320 16.31 3.46 -21.83
CA GLN A 320 17.04 2.65 -22.81
C GLN A 320 16.89 1.15 -22.49
N CYS A 321 15.68 0.61 -22.62
CA CYS A 321 15.34 -0.75 -22.17
C CYS A 321 16.20 -1.87 -22.78
N SER A 322 16.52 -1.79 -24.08
CA SER A 322 17.40 -2.76 -24.73
C SER A 322 18.82 -2.73 -24.13
N THR A 323 19.35 -1.54 -23.88
CA THR A 323 20.66 -1.34 -23.25
C THR A 323 20.66 -1.81 -21.80
N ALA A 324 19.61 -1.50 -21.03
CA ALA A 324 19.45 -1.99 -19.67
C ALA A 324 19.42 -3.53 -19.64
N SER A 325 18.61 -4.14 -20.51
CA SER A 325 18.49 -5.58 -20.64
C SER A 325 19.81 -6.25 -21.03
N ALA A 326 20.62 -5.63 -21.89
CA ALA A 326 21.95 -6.12 -22.24
C ALA A 326 22.90 -6.11 -21.02
N ASN A 327 22.86 -5.05 -20.21
CA ASN A 327 23.66 -4.96 -18.98
C ASN A 327 23.22 -5.97 -17.92
N TYR A 328 21.93 -6.19 -17.71
CA TYR A 328 21.45 -7.25 -16.81
C TYR A 328 21.80 -8.64 -17.32
N ARG A 329 21.76 -8.89 -18.63
CA ARG A 329 22.22 -10.16 -19.19
C ARG A 329 23.70 -10.40 -18.96
N ALA A 330 24.52 -9.36 -19.09
CA ALA A 330 25.94 -9.43 -18.73
C ALA A 330 26.14 -9.72 -17.24
N PHE A 331 25.34 -9.09 -16.37
CA PHE A 331 25.34 -9.36 -14.93
C PHE A 331 24.98 -10.82 -14.63
N LEU A 332 23.90 -11.34 -15.22
CA LEU A 332 23.46 -12.72 -15.05
C LEU A 332 24.50 -13.74 -15.53
N ASN A 333 25.17 -13.46 -16.65
CA ASN A 333 26.25 -14.30 -17.16
C ASN A 333 27.41 -14.38 -16.17
N ASP A 334 27.79 -13.25 -15.57
CA ASP A 334 28.85 -13.21 -14.55
C ASP A 334 28.44 -13.93 -13.27
N VAL A 335 27.22 -13.70 -12.77
CA VAL A 335 26.68 -14.41 -11.60
C VAL A 335 26.74 -15.92 -11.82
N LYS A 336 26.25 -16.39 -12.97
CA LYS A 336 26.28 -17.80 -13.35
C LYS A 336 27.72 -18.34 -13.45
N ALA A 337 28.64 -17.57 -14.04
CA ALA A 337 30.03 -17.98 -14.22
C ALA A 337 30.80 -18.14 -12.89
N GLN A 338 30.39 -17.38 -11.87
CA GLN A 338 31.02 -17.34 -10.55
C GLN A 338 30.28 -18.17 -9.48
N THR A 339 29.09 -18.69 -9.79
CA THR A 339 28.34 -19.55 -8.89
C THR A 339 29.16 -20.79 -8.53
N GLY A 340 29.30 -21.06 -7.24
CA GLY A 340 30.10 -22.16 -6.70
C GLY A 340 31.62 -21.94 -6.72
N LYS A 341 32.10 -20.80 -7.23
CA LYS A 341 33.52 -20.40 -7.18
C LYS A 341 33.70 -19.29 -6.16
N ASP A 342 33.17 -18.12 -6.49
CA ASP A 342 33.28 -16.90 -5.71
C ASP A 342 31.91 -16.37 -5.26
N ILE A 343 30.81 -16.98 -5.70
CA ILE A 343 29.44 -16.67 -5.28
C ILE A 343 28.77 -17.94 -4.80
N SER A 344 28.16 -17.92 -3.61
CA SER A 344 27.38 -19.05 -3.10
C SER A 344 26.16 -19.34 -3.97
N ALA A 345 25.70 -20.60 -4.01
CA ALA A 345 24.52 -20.97 -4.81
C ALA A 345 23.25 -20.21 -4.39
N GLY A 346 23.05 -19.99 -3.09
CA GLY A 346 21.92 -19.23 -2.58
C GLY A 346 21.96 -17.76 -3.02
N THR A 347 23.12 -17.10 -2.86
CA THR A 347 23.33 -15.72 -3.33
C THR A 347 23.11 -15.61 -4.84
N ALA A 348 23.66 -16.53 -5.62
CA ALA A 348 23.51 -16.52 -7.08
C ALA A 348 22.04 -16.65 -7.52
N ASN A 349 21.25 -17.47 -6.81
CA ASN A 349 19.83 -17.64 -7.10
C ASN A 349 19.05 -16.34 -6.84
N THR A 350 19.23 -15.71 -5.67
CA THR A 350 18.59 -14.43 -5.34
C THR A 350 18.94 -13.36 -6.38
N LEU A 351 20.22 -13.11 -6.61
CA LEU A 351 20.67 -12.11 -7.57
C LEU A 351 20.13 -12.35 -8.99
N SER A 352 19.96 -13.62 -9.38
CA SER A 352 19.45 -13.97 -10.70
C SER A 352 17.95 -13.72 -10.85
N ILE A 353 17.15 -14.05 -9.84
CA ILE A 353 15.69 -13.81 -9.83
C ILE A 353 15.43 -12.30 -9.98
N ASP A 354 16.12 -11.50 -9.20
CA ASP A 354 15.89 -10.06 -9.14
C ASP A 354 16.28 -9.37 -10.46
N ALA A 355 17.43 -9.75 -11.03
CA ALA A 355 17.87 -9.22 -12.31
C ALA A 355 16.97 -9.66 -13.47
N GLN A 356 16.43 -10.89 -13.43
CA GLN A 356 15.45 -11.36 -14.41
C GLN A 356 14.13 -10.59 -14.31
N TYR A 357 13.65 -10.32 -13.09
CA TYR A 357 12.48 -9.49 -12.87
C TYR A 357 12.67 -8.09 -13.49
N LEU A 358 13.80 -7.45 -13.22
CA LEU A 358 14.12 -6.14 -13.78
C LEU A 358 14.25 -6.15 -15.31
N MET A 359 14.78 -7.23 -15.89
CA MET A 359 14.80 -7.38 -17.36
C MET A 359 13.40 -7.47 -17.96
N ALA A 360 12.48 -8.15 -17.30
CA ALA A 360 11.09 -8.29 -17.77
C ALA A 360 10.26 -7.01 -17.59
N HIS A 361 10.57 -6.20 -16.56
CA HIS A 361 9.81 -5.01 -16.18
C HIS A 361 10.66 -3.75 -16.37
N CYS A 362 10.96 -3.41 -17.63
CA CYS A 362 11.55 -2.11 -17.94
C CYS A 362 10.45 -1.01 -17.97
N PRO A 363 10.69 0.19 -17.42
CA PRO A 363 9.70 1.27 -17.41
C PRO A 363 9.35 1.79 -18.81
#